data_AF-A0A3C1T8C0-F1
#
_entry.id   AF-A0A3C1T8C0-F1
#
_cell.length_a   1.000
_cell.length_b   1.000
_cell.length_c   1.000
_cell.angle_alpha   90.00
_cell.angle_beta   90.00
_cell.angle_gamma   90.00
#
_symmetry.space_group_name_H-M   'P 1'
#
loop_
_entity.id
_entity.type
_entity.pdbx_description
1 polymer ?
#
loop_
_entity_poly.entity_id
_entity_poly.type
_entity_poly.pdbx_seq_one_letter_code
_entity_poly.pdbx_strand_id
1 'polypeptide(L)'
;MRKKLIIAGIISLVIISLLYIAWQSYDLSSDYNYATAKFDIKNGEVKIIHTGAPVISSKDKEIEQVAARYGFKNIYIEKFTPQQTEEGIKNYNELIRNYLIIRNGAGWEKNYQREIDSLYKAAGIEVKYPGR
;
A
#
# COMPACT_ATOMS: atom_id res chain seq x y z
N MET A 1 -35.44 -26.87 -24.87
CA MET A 1 -34.25 -26.06 -25.22
C MET A 1 -34.40 -24.59 -24.82
N ARG A 2 -35.46 -23.87 -25.22
CA ARG A 2 -35.69 -22.45 -24.85
C ARG A 2 -35.63 -22.14 -23.34
N LYS A 3 -36.26 -22.95 -22.47
CA LYS A 3 -36.21 -22.75 -21.01
C LYS A 3 -34.80 -22.85 -20.41
N LYS A 4 -33.96 -23.75 -20.94
CA LYS A 4 -32.55 -23.90 -20.52
C LYS A 4 -31.71 -22.69 -20.94
N LEU A 5 -31.99 -22.11 -22.10
CA LEU A 5 -31.34 -20.88 -22.59
C LEU A 5 -31.73 -19.66 -21.76
N ILE A 6 -33.00 -19.56 -21.34
CA ILE A 6 -33.46 -18.47 -20.45
C ILE A 6 -32.79 -18.56 -19.07
N ILE A 7 -32.73 -19.77 -18.49
CA ILE A 7 -32.06 -19.99 -17.20
C ILE A 7 -30.57 -19.68 -17.29
N ALA A 8 -29.89 -20.13 -18.36
CA ALA A 8 -28.48 -19.80 -18.58
C ALA A 8 -28.26 -18.28 -18.73
N GLY A 9 -29.16 -17.58 -19.42
CA GLY A 9 -29.12 -16.12 -19.54
C GLY A 9 -29.21 -15.41 -18.20
N ILE A 10 -30.13 -15.84 -17.32
CA ILE A 10 -30.29 -15.26 -15.98
C ILE A 10 -29.05 -15.52 -15.10
N ILE A 11 -28.52 -16.75 -15.12
CA ILE A 11 -27.31 -17.10 -14.36
C ILE A 11 -26.12 -16.24 -14.82
N SER A 12 -25.93 -16.08 -16.13
CA SER A 12 -24.88 -15.21 -16.67
C SER A 12 -25.05 -13.76 -16.20
N LEU A 13 -26.28 -13.24 -16.19
CA LEU A 13 -26.57 -11.88 -15.73
C LEU A 13 -26.23 -11.70 -14.24
N VAL A 14 -26.61 -12.67 -13.40
CA VAL A 14 -26.27 -12.68 -11.97
C VAL A 14 -24.77 -12.75 -11.75
N ILE A 15 -24.04 -13.60 -12.50
CA ILE A 15 -22.58 -13.68 -12.40
C ILE A 15 -21.93 -12.36 -12.82
N ILE A 16 -22.37 -11.73 -13.91
CA ILE A 16 -21.86 -10.43 -14.35
C ILE A 16 -22.12 -9.36 -13.29
N SER A 17 -23.31 -9.34 -12.68
CA SER A 17 -23.63 -8.40 -11.60
C SER A 17 -22.79 -8.62 -10.35
N LEU A 18 -22.55 -9.88 -9.95
CA LEU A 18 -21.69 -10.20 -8.80
C LEU A 18 -20.23 -9.85 -9.07
N LEU A 19 -19.74 -10.12 -10.27
CA LEU A 19 -18.40 -9.69 -10.69
C LEU A 19 -18.29 -8.17 -10.71
N TYR A 20 -19.32 -7.46 -11.18
CA TYR A 20 -19.35 -6.00 -11.15
C TYR A 20 -19.32 -5.45 -9.71
N ILE A 21 -20.12 -6.01 -8.80
CA ILE A 21 -20.13 -5.61 -7.38
C ILE A 21 -18.76 -5.92 -6.73
N ALA A 22 -18.18 -7.08 -6.99
CA ALA A 22 -16.84 -7.44 -6.53
C ALA A 22 -15.78 -6.48 -7.08
N TRP A 23 -15.90 -6.09 -8.35
CA TRP A 23 -15.01 -5.13 -9.00
C TRP A 23 -15.15 -3.70 -8.48
N GLN A 24 -16.33 -3.33 -7.97
CA GLN A 24 -16.56 -2.04 -7.29
C GLN A 24 -16.09 -2.04 -5.83
N SER A 25 -16.05 -3.22 -5.17
CA SER A 25 -15.64 -3.35 -3.76
C SER A 25 -14.13 -3.55 -3.59
N TYR A 26 -13.43 -4.05 -4.61
CA TYR A 26 -12.02 -3.74 -4.77
C TYR A 26 -11.94 -2.34 -5.37
N ASP A 27 -11.65 -1.32 -4.56
CA ASP A 27 -11.51 0.08 -4.96
C ASP A 27 -10.37 0.26 -5.99
N LEU A 28 -10.58 -0.23 -7.21
CA LEU A 28 -9.69 -0.17 -8.37
C LEU A 28 -9.62 1.25 -8.93
N SER A 29 -10.51 2.13 -8.50
CA SER A 29 -10.47 3.56 -8.75
C SER A 29 -9.40 4.27 -7.95
N SER A 30 -8.92 3.69 -6.84
CA SER A 30 -7.83 4.28 -6.09
C SER A 30 -6.50 4.05 -6.81
N ASP A 31 -5.68 5.08 -7.02
CA ASP A 31 -4.31 4.96 -7.55
C ASP A 31 -3.51 3.90 -6.76
N TYR A 32 -3.78 3.82 -5.46
CA TYR A 32 -3.24 2.83 -4.56
C TYR A 32 -4.33 1.86 -4.15
N ASN A 33 -4.26 0.63 -4.68
CA ASN A 33 -5.15 -0.47 -4.34
C ASN A 33 -4.40 -1.82 -4.43
N TYR A 34 -5.09 -2.93 -4.13
CA TYR A 34 -4.50 -4.27 -4.14
C TYR A 34 -3.90 -4.69 -5.50
N ALA A 35 -4.55 -4.36 -6.61
CA ALA A 35 -4.06 -4.69 -7.95
C ALA A 35 -2.79 -3.88 -8.28
N THR A 36 -2.77 -2.58 -7.95
CA THR A 36 -1.57 -1.75 -8.10
C THR A 36 -0.41 -2.31 -7.25
N ALA A 37 -0.67 -2.71 -6.01
CA ALA A 37 0.36 -3.30 -5.14
C ALA A 37 0.96 -4.57 -5.75
N LYS A 38 0.15 -5.47 -6.32
CA LYS A 38 0.65 -6.65 -7.04
C LYS A 38 1.51 -6.29 -8.24
N PHE A 39 1.08 -5.29 -9.02
CA PHE A 39 1.81 -4.83 -10.20
C PHE A 39 3.17 -4.24 -9.81
N ASP A 40 3.19 -3.37 -8.80
CA ASP A 40 4.42 -2.76 -8.27
C ASP A 40 5.39 -3.82 -7.72
N ILE A 41 4.89 -4.80 -6.95
CA ILE A 41 5.72 -5.92 -6.47
C ILE A 41 6.33 -6.69 -7.65
N LYS A 42 5.53 -7.01 -8.67
CA LYS A 42 5.99 -7.75 -9.85
C LYS A 42 7.08 -6.99 -10.61
N ASN A 43 6.99 -5.66 -10.66
CA ASN A 43 7.93 -4.81 -11.39
C ASN A 43 9.11 -4.34 -10.52
N GLY A 44 9.15 -4.69 -9.24
CA GLY A 44 10.17 -4.23 -8.30
C GLY A 44 10.01 -2.76 -7.87
N GLU A 45 8.87 -2.13 -8.14
CA GLU A 45 8.54 -0.75 -7.77
C GLU A 45 7.87 -0.65 -6.39
N VAL A 46 8.36 -1.44 -5.44
CA VAL A 46 7.78 -1.56 -4.10
C VAL A 46 7.88 -0.23 -3.36
N LYS A 47 6.75 0.27 -2.86
CA LYS A 47 6.63 1.54 -2.16
C LYS A 47 5.67 1.39 -0.97
N ILE A 48 5.92 2.16 0.09
CA ILE A 48 5.00 2.31 1.22
C ILE A 48 4.48 3.73 1.16
N ILE A 49 3.16 3.86 1.18
CA ILE A 49 2.46 5.13 1.07
C ILE A 49 2.15 5.64 2.47
N HIS A 50 2.61 6.84 2.79
CA HIS A 50 2.33 7.55 4.04
C HIS A 50 1.38 8.69 3.77
N THR A 51 0.41 8.88 4.65
CA THR A 51 -0.53 10.00 4.59
C THR A 51 -0.01 11.14 5.47
N GLY A 52 0.04 12.35 4.93
CA GLY A 52 0.61 13.53 5.60
C GLY A 52 2.00 13.89 5.10
N ALA A 53 2.51 15.02 5.60
CA ALA A 53 3.81 15.54 5.21
C ALA A 53 4.97 14.72 5.81
N PRO A 54 6.08 14.55 5.07
CA PRO A 54 7.27 13.91 5.62
C PRO A 54 7.90 14.77 6.73
N VAL A 55 8.57 14.11 7.68
CA VAL A 55 9.43 14.80 8.64
C VAL A 55 10.72 15.19 7.93
N ILE A 56 10.94 16.48 7.74
CA ILE A 56 12.14 17.02 7.09
C ILE A 56 13.35 16.84 8.01
N SER A 57 14.42 16.23 7.49
CA SER A 57 15.65 15.99 8.24
C SER A 57 16.91 16.25 7.41
N SER A 58 17.99 16.67 8.08
CA SER A 58 19.33 16.65 7.48
C SER A 58 19.83 15.24 7.12
N LYS A 59 19.07 14.20 7.50
CA LYS A 59 19.33 12.77 7.25
C LYS A 59 18.39 12.12 6.25
N ASP A 60 17.63 12.91 5.48
CA ASP A 60 16.63 12.37 4.53
C ASP A 60 17.24 11.40 3.50
N LYS A 61 18.46 11.67 3.01
CA LYS A 61 19.16 10.76 2.10
C LYS A 61 19.50 9.42 2.77
N GLU A 62 19.99 9.43 4.01
CA GLU A 62 20.26 8.21 4.76
C GLU A 62 18.97 7.44 5.08
N ILE A 63 17.88 8.14 5.37
CA ILE A 63 16.54 7.56 5.59
C ILE A 63 16.06 6.83 4.32
N GLU A 64 16.17 7.46 3.15
CA GLU A 64 15.84 6.83 1.86
C GLU A 64 16.72 5.61 1.57
N GLN A 65 18.02 5.69 1.90
CA GLN A 65 18.92 4.55 1.75
C GLN A 65 18.54 3.39 2.66
N VAL A 66 18.07 3.65 3.89
CA VAL A 66 17.55 2.60 4.78
C VAL A 66 16.34 1.94 4.12
N ALA A 67 15.34 2.71 3.66
CA ALA A 67 14.17 2.17 2.99
C ALA A 67 14.55 1.30 1.78
N ALA A 68 15.51 1.77 0.97
CA ALA A 68 16.02 1.02 -0.18
C ALA A 68 16.69 -0.30 0.21
N ARG A 69 17.43 -0.36 1.33
CA ARG A 69 17.99 -1.62 1.86
C ARG A 69 16.90 -2.62 2.25
N TYR A 70 15.82 -2.15 2.87
CA TYR A 70 14.64 -2.97 3.14
C TYR A 70 13.80 -3.25 1.90
N GLY A 71 14.13 -2.63 0.76
CA GLY A 71 13.59 -3.00 -0.53
C GLY A 71 12.36 -2.23 -0.98
N PHE A 72 12.14 -1.04 -0.44
CA PHE A 72 11.01 -0.20 -0.81
C PHE A 72 11.38 1.29 -0.84
N LYS A 73 10.47 2.12 -1.35
CA LYS A 73 10.54 3.58 -1.28
C LYS A 73 9.43 4.13 -0.39
N ASN A 74 9.69 5.23 0.33
CA ASN A 74 8.63 5.98 1.02
C ASN A 74 8.01 6.98 0.05
N ILE A 75 6.69 7.01 -0.01
CA ILE A 75 5.92 8.01 -0.77
C ILE A 75 4.99 8.70 0.22
N TYR A 76 4.98 10.02 0.22
CA TYR A 76 4.15 10.83 1.12
C TYR A 76 3.05 11.52 0.32
N ILE A 77 1.82 11.41 0.79
CA ILE A 77 0.62 12.03 0.20
C ILE A 77 0.04 12.99 1.23
N GLU A 78 0.27 14.28 1.02
CA GLU A 78 -0.26 15.34 1.90
C GLU A 78 -1.73 15.61 1.64
N LYS A 79 -2.17 15.46 0.39
CA LYS A 79 -3.55 15.71 -0.02
C LYS A 79 -4.01 14.59 -0.94
N PHE A 80 -5.08 13.91 -0.52
CA PHE A 80 -5.73 12.90 -1.32
C PHE A 80 -6.30 13.50 -2.61
N THR A 81 -6.04 12.86 -3.73
CA THR A 81 -6.83 13.07 -4.94
C THR A 81 -8.21 12.41 -4.78
N PRO A 82 -9.21 12.76 -5.61
CA PRO A 82 -10.48 12.02 -5.63
C PRO A 82 -10.31 10.51 -5.89
N GLN A 83 -9.20 10.14 -6.53
CA GLN A 83 -8.78 8.77 -6.82
C GLN A 83 -7.83 8.21 -5.75
N GLN A 84 -7.72 8.81 -4.57
CA GLN A 84 -6.91 8.25 -3.49
C GLN A 84 -7.79 8.14 -2.26
N THR A 85 -8.17 6.93 -1.92
CA THR A 85 -8.94 6.66 -0.71
C THR A 85 -8.01 6.15 0.38
N GLU A 86 -8.31 6.51 1.63
CA GLU A 86 -7.58 6.01 2.80
C GLU A 86 -7.64 4.48 2.86
N GLU A 87 -8.80 3.90 2.52
CA GLU A 87 -9.00 2.46 2.45
C GLU A 87 -8.16 1.80 1.34
N GLY A 88 -8.08 2.42 0.15
CA GLY A 88 -7.24 1.95 -0.94
C GLY A 88 -5.76 1.92 -0.54
N ILE A 89 -5.26 3.01 0.05
CA ILE A 89 -3.88 3.10 0.56
C ILE A 89 -3.62 2.06 1.64
N LYS A 90 -4.57 1.84 2.56
CA LYS A 90 -4.46 0.81 3.59
C LYS A 90 -4.31 -0.59 2.98
N ASN A 91 -5.19 -0.94 2.04
CA ASN A 91 -5.19 -2.24 1.36
C ASN A 91 -3.91 -2.43 0.52
N TYR A 92 -3.46 -1.38 -0.16
CA TYR A 92 -2.19 -1.35 -0.89
C TYR A 92 -1.02 -1.65 0.05
N ASN A 93 -0.89 -0.88 1.13
CA ASN A 93 0.22 -1.01 2.07
C ASN A 93 0.21 -2.35 2.81
N GLU A 94 -0.96 -2.92 3.11
CA GLU A 94 -1.06 -4.25 3.74
C GLU A 94 -0.40 -5.33 2.88
N LEU A 95 -0.71 -5.36 1.58
CA LEU A 95 -0.09 -6.32 0.66
C LEU A 95 1.42 -6.10 0.54
N ILE A 96 1.86 -4.84 0.47
CA ILE A 96 3.30 -4.50 0.45
C ILE A 96 3.99 -4.96 1.73
N ARG A 97 3.40 -4.72 2.91
CA ARG A 97 3.97 -5.18 4.20
C ARG A 97 4.09 -6.70 4.25
N ASN A 98 3.08 -7.43 3.76
CA ASN A 98 3.14 -8.89 3.66
C ASN A 98 4.28 -9.36 2.76
N TYR A 99 4.47 -8.73 1.60
CA TYR A 99 5.62 -8.99 0.74
C TYR A 99 6.95 -8.71 1.46
N LEU A 100 7.05 -7.59 2.19
CA LEU A 100 8.26 -7.23 2.93
C LEU A 100 8.55 -8.17 4.12
N ILE A 101 7.54 -8.80 4.72
CA ILE A 101 7.72 -9.87 5.71
C ILE A 101 8.41 -11.08 5.06
N ILE A 102 7.99 -11.48 3.86
CA ILE A 102 8.62 -12.60 3.13
C ILE A 102 10.07 -12.26 2.79
N ARG A 103 10.33 -11.02 2.37
CA ARG A 103 11.67 -10.56 1.97
C ARG A 103 12.65 -10.39 3.14
N ASN A 104 12.21 -9.74 4.23
CA ASN A 104 13.08 -9.26 5.30
C ASN A 104 12.89 -9.99 6.64
N GLY A 105 11.92 -10.91 6.70
CA GLY A 105 11.55 -11.62 7.92
C GLY A 105 10.51 -10.90 8.78
N ALA A 106 9.91 -11.66 9.69
CA ALA A 106 8.97 -11.11 10.67
C ALA A 106 9.69 -10.09 11.59
N GLY A 107 9.08 -8.92 11.78
CA GLY A 107 9.65 -7.85 12.62
C GLY A 107 10.52 -6.83 11.86
N TRP A 108 10.66 -6.95 10.54
CA TRP A 108 11.41 -5.98 9.73
C TRP A 108 10.98 -4.54 9.98
N GLU A 109 9.68 -4.26 10.15
CA GLU A 109 9.15 -2.92 10.36
C GLU A 109 9.66 -2.28 11.67
N LYS A 110 9.84 -3.10 12.73
CA LYS A 110 10.42 -2.63 13.99
C LYS A 110 11.92 -2.32 13.86
N ASN A 111 12.65 -3.12 13.08
CA ASN A 111 14.07 -2.90 12.85
C ASN A 111 14.30 -1.67 11.96
N TYR A 112 13.52 -1.55 10.88
CA TYR A 112 13.47 -0.38 10.03
C TYR A 112 13.20 0.87 10.86
N GLN A 113 12.15 0.86 11.69
CA GLN A 113 11.84 2.00 12.55
C GLN A 113 13.01 2.37 13.46
N ARG A 114 13.66 1.39 14.09
CA ARG A 114 14.80 1.66 14.99
C ARG A 114 15.96 2.36 14.27
N GLU A 115 16.23 1.98 13.03
CA GLU A 115 17.25 2.63 12.21
C GLU A 115 16.85 4.07 11.87
N ILE A 116 15.60 4.29 11.48
CA ILE A 116 15.07 5.63 11.18
C ILE A 116 15.07 6.52 12.44
N ASP A 117 14.64 6.01 13.60
CA ASP A 117 14.64 6.73 14.88
C ASP A 117 16.06 7.16 15.26
N SER A 118 17.04 6.30 15.03
CA SER A 118 18.45 6.64 15.26
C SER A 118 18.93 7.79 14.38
N LEU A 119 18.47 7.86 13.12
CA LEU A 119 18.81 8.94 12.20
C LEU A 119 18.15 10.25 12.60
N TYR A 120 16.86 10.23 12.96
CA TYR A 120 16.18 11.43 13.46
C TYR A 120 16.83 11.95 14.74
N LYS A 121 17.18 11.06 15.68
CA LYS A 121 17.90 11.44 16.90
C LYS A 121 19.25 12.07 16.59
N ALA A 122 20.01 11.51 15.63
CA ALA A 122 21.28 12.09 15.19
C ALA A 122 21.12 13.46 14.51
N ALA A 123 19.96 13.72 13.91
CA ALA A 123 19.58 15.02 13.35
C ALA A 123 19.04 16.01 14.40
N GLY A 124 18.94 15.61 15.68
CA GLY A 124 18.36 16.42 16.74
C GLY A 124 16.83 16.53 16.69
N ILE A 125 16.16 15.61 15.98
CA ILE A 125 14.71 15.58 15.80
C ILE A 125 14.12 14.53 16.74
N GLU A 126 13.20 14.94 17.60
CA GLU A 126 12.39 14.02 18.42
C GLU A 126 11.06 13.77 17.72
N VAL A 127 10.92 12.61 17.08
CA VAL A 127 9.67 12.24 16.39
C VAL A 127 8.71 11.60 17.38
N LYS A 128 7.58 12.27 17.63
CA LYS A 128 6.46 11.68 18.36
C LYS A 128 5.52 11.00 17.37
N TYR A 129 5.50 9.68 17.38
CA TYR A 129 4.57 8.90 16.59
C TYR A 129 3.20 8.90 17.28
N PRO A 130 2.15 9.53 16.72
CA PRO A 130 0.82 9.44 17.28
C PRO A 130 0.30 7.99 17.11
N GLY A 131 0.01 7.32 18.23
CA GLY A 131 -0.77 6.07 18.23
C GLY A 131 -0.02 4.77 17.93
N ARG A 132 1.08 4.49 18.63
CA ARG A 132 1.40 3.10 19.01
C ARG A 132 0.88 2.82 20.42
#